data_AF-A0A392VP68-F1
#
_entry.id   AF-A0A392VP68-F1
#
_cell.length_a   1.000
_cell.length_b   1.000
_cell.length_c   1.000
_cell.angle_alpha   90.00
_cell.angle_beta   90.00
_cell.angle_gamma   90.00
#
_symmetry.space_group_name_H-M   'P 1'
#
loop_
_entity.id
_entity.type
_entity.pdbx_description
1 polymer ?
#
loop_
_entity_poly.entity_id
_entity_poly.type
_entity_poly.pdbx_seq_one_letter_code
_entity_poly.pdbx_strand_id
1 'polypeptide(L)' 'MFIPEWKWDGITMDFVSGLPRTSKGHDMILVVVDRLTKSVHFIAIKT' A
#
# COMPACT_ATOMS: atom_id res chain seq x y z
N MET A 1 -11.00 -10.84 -17.61
CA MET A 1 -11.03 -9.57 -16.86
C MET A 1 -11.69 -9.88 -15.53
N PHE A 2 -10.95 -9.84 -14.41
CA PHE A 2 -11.54 -10.04 -13.08
C PHE A 2 -12.10 -8.70 -12.59
N ILE A 3 -13.41 -8.64 -12.38
CA ILE A 3 -14.12 -7.49 -11.81
C ILE A 3 -14.37 -7.85 -10.33
N PRO A 4 -13.78 -7.13 -9.37
CA PRO A 4 -14.03 -7.38 -7.95
C PRO A 4 -15.48 -7.04 -7.61
N GLU A 5 -16.15 -7.88 -6.80
CA GLU A 5 -17.56 -7.68 -6.42
C GLU A 5 -17.71 -7.12 -5.00
N TRP A 6 -16.70 -7.36 -4.15
CA TRP A 6 -16.67 -6.94 -2.77
C TRP A 6 -15.39 -6.20 -2.39
N LYS A 7 -15.44 -5.49 -1.24
CA LYS A 7 -14.25 -4.86 -0.66
C LYS A 7 -13.19 -5.94 -0.43
N TRP A 8 -11.95 -5.63 -0.81
CA TRP A 8 -10.79 -6.51 -0.66
C TRP A 8 -10.73 -7.71 -1.63
N ASP A 9 -11.68 -7.87 -2.56
CA ASP A 9 -11.61 -8.93 -3.58
C ASP A 9 -10.51 -8.68 -4.63
N GLY A 10 -10.19 -7.41 -4.88
CA GLY A 10 -9.17 -7.01 -5.82
C GLY A 10 -8.21 -6.04 -5.16
N ILE A 11 -7.09 -6.53 -4.66
CA ILE A 11 -6.05 -5.70 -4.05
C ILE A 11 -4.85 -5.63 -4.99
N THR A 12 -4.26 -4.44 -5.12
CA THR A 12 -2.90 -4.28 -5.64
C THR A 12 -2.01 -3.75 -4.53
N MET A 13 -0.79 -4.26 -4.47
CA MET A 13 0.22 -3.85 -3.50
C MET A 13 1.45 -3.36 -4.24
N ASP A 14 2.08 -2.31 -3.72
CA ASP A 14 3.35 -1.80 -4.23
C ASP A 14 4.17 -1.19 -3.09
N PHE A 15 5.46 -1.00 -3.34
CA PHE A 15 6.43 -0.57 -2.37
C PHE A 15 7.17 0.66 -2.86
N VAL A 16 7.16 1.71 -2.04
CA VAL A 16 7.98 2.90 -2.25
C VAL A 16 9.16 2.84 -1.29
N SER A 17 10.35 2.61 -1.82
CA SER A 17 11.62 2.55 -1.08
C SER A 17 12.53 3.74 -1.42
N GLY A 18 13.64 3.88 -0.69
CA GLY A 18 14.59 4.97 -0.90
C GLY A 18 14.12 6.31 -0.32
N LEU A 19 13.17 6.30 0.62
CA LEU A 19 12.72 7.51 1.29
C LEU A 19 13.72 7.93 2.37
N PRO A 20 13.82 9.23 2.68
CA PRO A 20 14.57 9.69 3.84
C PRO A 20 14.08 8.99 5.11
N ARG A 21 15.02 8.45 5.89
CA ARG A 21 14.69 7.73 7.12
C ARG A 21 14.10 8.67 8.16
N THR A 22 12.90 8.36 8.63
CA THR A 22 12.26 9.07 9.75
C THR A 22 13.03 8.86 11.05
N SER A 23 12.82 9.73 12.06
CA SER A 23 13.41 9.55 13.40
C SER A 23 13.03 8.23 14.08
N LYS A 24 11.87 7.67 13.70
CA LYS A 24 11.41 6.36 14.19
C LYS A 24 11.99 5.18 13.39
N GLY A 25 12.79 5.44 12.37
CA GLY A 25 13.51 4.42 11.59
C GLY A 25 12.82 3.93 10.32
N HIS A 26 11.63 4.44 9.97
CA HIS A 26 10.94 4.07 8.72
C HIS A 26 11.55 4.78 7.53
N ASP A 27 11.75 4.05 6.44
CA ASP A 27 12.40 4.45 5.19
C ASP A 27 11.66 3.89 3.95
N MET A 28 10.50 3.27 4.17
CA MET A 28 9.71 2.62 3.14
C MET A 28 8.22 2.75 3.42
N ILE A 29 7.41 2.78 2.36
CA ILE A 29 5.95 2.76 2.43
C ILE A 29 5.43 1.56 1.63
N LEU A 30 4.60 0.73 2.25
CA LEU A 30 3.74 -0.22 1.56
C LEU A 30 2.43 0.47 1.21
N VAL A 31 2.11 0.47 -0.07
CA VAL A 31 0.87 1.01 -0.63
C VAL A 31 -0.05 -0.15 -0.94
N VAL A 32 -1.22 -0.17 -0.31
CA VAL A 32 -2.27 -1.15 -0.58
C VAL A 32 -3.44 -0.43 -1.20
N VAL A 33 -3.89 -0.87 -2.38
CA VAL A 33 -5.01 -0.26 -3.09
C VAL A 33 -6.12 -1.29 -3.27
N ASP A 34 -7.29 -0.97 -2.75
CA ASP A 34 -8.52 -1.71 -3.06
C ASP A 34 -9.05 -1.25 -4.43
N ARG A 35 -9.04 -2.16 -5.42
CA ARG A 35 -9.35 -1.84 -6.82
C ARG A 35 -10.81 -1.45 -7.03
N LEU A 36 -11.72 -1.92 -6.16
CA LEU A 36 -13.16 -1.65 -6.22
C LEU A 36 -13.48 -0.24 -5.71
N THR A 37 -13.12 0.06 -4.47
CA THR A 37 -13.40 1.35 -3.82
C THR A 37 -12.41 2.44 -4.17
N LYS A 38 -11.26 2.08 -4.77
CA LYS A 38 -10.09 2.96 -4.97
C LYS A 38 -9.51 3.52 -3.66
N SER A 39 -9.83 2.92 -2.52
CA SER A 39 -9.23 3.28 -1.23
C SER A 39 -7.76 2.87 -1.21
N VAL A 40 -6.91 3.77 -0.71
CA VAL A 40 -5.46 3.56 -0.59
C VAL A 40 -5.09 3.54 0.87
N HIS A 41 -4.26 2.57 1.27
CA HIS A 41 -3.74 2.45 2.63
C HIS A 41 -2.22 2.54 2.56
N PHE A 42 -1.65 3.46 3.34
CA PHE A 42 -0.22 3.66 3.46
C PHE A 42 0.28 3.09 4.78
N ILE A 43 1.19 2.13 4.70
CA ILE A 43 1.79 1.49 5.86
C ILE A 43 3.27 1.84 5.87
N ALA A 44 3.73 2.54 6.91
CA ALA A 44 5.13 2.84 7.09
C ALA A 44 5.88 1.57 7.53
N ILE A 45 6.98 1.25 6.83
CA ILE A 45 7.82 0.10 7.11
C ILE A 45 9.20 0.58 7.57
N LYS A 46 9.75 -0.12 8.57
CA LYS A 46 11.15 0.02 8.99
C LYS A 46 11.90 -1.17 8.43
N THR A 47 12.91 -0.92 7.61
CA THR A 47 13.94 -1.92 7.31
C THR A 47 15.01 -1.98 8.40
#